data_AF-B7ZWQ1-F1
#
_entry.id   AF-B7ZWQ1-F1
#
_cell.length_a   1.000
_cell.length_b   1.000
_cell.length_c   1.000
_cell.angle_alpha   90.00
_cell.angle_beta   90.00
_cell.angle_gamma   90.00
#
_symmetry.space_group_name_H-M   'P 1'
#
loop_
_entity.id
_entity.type
_entity.pdbx_description
1 polymer ?
#
loop_
_entity_poly.entity_id
_entity_poly.type
_entity_poly.pdbx_seq_one_letter_code
_entity_poly.pdbx_strand_id
1 'polypeptide(L)'
;MGYASVIGQSERQLTITALSVSISRTRSSASFVKKISKARGIKPREYRAVQDCIENMGDSLDSLSQSVRELGNIGHAVGEDFVWHMTNVQTWVSAALTD
;
A
#
# COMPACT_ATOMS: atom_id res chain seq x y z
N MET A 1 3.98 -4.06 25.92
CA MET A 1 3.56 -5.48 25.90
C MET A 1 2.91 -5.73 24.55
N GLY A 2 3.54 -6.53 23.69
CA GLY A 2 3.12 -6.71 22.29
C GLY A 2 2.07 -7.79 22.14
N TYR A 3 1.07 -7.55 21.28
CA TYR A 3 0.03 -8.50 20.90
C TYR A 3 0.56 -9.69 20.08
N ALA A 4 1.86 -9.71 19.75
CA ALA A 4 2.53 -10.73 18.96
C ALA A 4 2.32 -12.16 19.51
N SER A 5 2.33 -12.32 20.83
CA SER A 5 2.10 -13.63 21.46
C SER A 5 0.63 -14.06 21.48
N VAL A 6 -0.31 -13.11 21.44
CA VAL A 6 -1.77 -13.37 21.49
C VAL A 6 -2.29 -13.80 20.13
N ILE A 7 -1.68 -13.33 19.05
CA ILE A 7 -2.16 -13.58 17.68
C ILE A 7 -1.66 -14.93 17.14
N GLY A 8 -0.63 -15.56 17.72
CA GLY A 8 -0.11 -16.85 17.25
C GLY A 8 0.35 -16.84 15.78
N GLN A 9 0.47 -15.66 15.15
CA GLN A 9 0.92 -15.48 13.78
C GLN A 9 2.25 -14.75 13.79
N SER A 10 3.19 -15.23 12.98
CA SER A 10 4.43 -14.52 12.68
C SER A 10 4.10 -13.06 12.32
N GLU A 11 4.77 -12.09 12.95
CA GLU A 11 4.60 -10.66 12.64
C GLU A 11 4.74 -10.38 11.14
N ARG A 12 5.57 -11.17 10.45
CA ARG A 12 5.69 -11.19 8.99
C ARG A 12 4.38 -11.51 8.28
N GLN A 13 3.65 -12.54 8.73
CA GLN A 13 2.36 -12.93 8.14
C GLN A 13 1.32 -11.84 8.36
N LEU A 14 1.33 -11.19 9.53
CA LEU A 14 0.46 -10.06 9.82
C LEU A 14 0.74 -8.90 8.86
N THR A 15 2.01 -8.52 8.67
CA THR A 15 2.39 -7.43 7.76
C THR A 15 2.03 -7.75 6.30
N ILE A 16 2.30 -8.97 5.83
CA ILE A 16 1.92 -9.40 4.47
C ILE A 16 0.40 -9.33 4.27
N THR A 17 -0.38 -9.76 5.28
CA THR A 17 -1.84 -9.70 5.24
C THR A 17 -2.33 -8.26 5.21
N ALA A 18 -1.78 -7.39 6.06
CA ALA A 18 -2.11 -5.98 6.10
C ALA A 18 -1.83 -5.28 4.75
N LEU A 19 -0.65 -5.50 4.15
CA LEU A 19 -0.33 -4.96 2.84
C LEU A 19 -1.27 -5.47 1.74
N SER A 20 -1.60 -6.77 1.76
CA SER A 20 -2.53 -7.36 0.80
C SER A 20 -3.93 -6.73 0.90
N VAL A 21 -4.41 -6.49 2.12
CA VAL A 21 -5.67 -5.78 2.37
C VAL A 21 -5.57 -4.33 1.87
N SER A 22 -4.50 -3.61 2.18
CA SER A 22 -4.29 -2.24 1.71
C SER A 22 -4.30 -2.16 0.18
N ILE A 23 -3.55 -3.02 -0.52
CA ILE A 23 -3.54 -3.09 -2.00
C ILE A 23 -4.95 -3.33 -2.54
N SER A 24 -5.68 -4.29 -1.96
CA SER A 24 -7.05 -4.60 -2.38
C SER A 24 -7.97 -3.39 -2.22
N ARG A 25 -7.88 -2.69 -1.08
CA ARG A 25 -8.69 -1.51 -0.77
C ARG A 25 -8.33 -0.34 -1.68
N THR A 26 -7.05 -0.02 -1.88
CA THR A 26 -6.61 1.06 -2.77
C THR A 26 -7.09 0.81 -4.20
N ARG A 27 -6.95 -0.42 -4.72
CA ARG A 27 -7.47 -0.80 -6.04
C ARG A 27 -8.98 -0.63 -6.14
N SER A 28 -9.72 -1.03 -5.12
CA SER A 28 -11.18 -0.86 -5.06
C SER A 28 -11.57 0.62 -5.05
N SER A 29 -10.87 1.44 -4.26
CA SER A 29 -11.07 2.90 -4.19
C SER A 29 -10.79 3.57 -5.52
N ALA A 30 -9.68 3.25 -6.19
CA ALA A 30 -9.34 3.78 -7.51
C ALA A 30 -10.43 3.43 -8.55
N SER A 31 -10.92 2.19 -8.53
CA SER A 31 -12.02 1.76 -9.40
C SER A 31 -13.32 2.52 -9.11
N PHE A 32 -13.63 2.73 -7.83
CA PHE A 32 -14.81 3.49 -7.41
C PHE A 32 -14.75 4.96 -7.85
N VAL A 33 -13.62 5.62 -7.60
CA VAL A 33 -13.37 7.00 -8.02
C VAL A 33 -13.43 7.14 -9.55
N LYS A 34 -12.86 6.19 -10.29
CA LYS A 34 -12.96 6.12 -11.76
C LYS A 34 -14.40 5.93 -12.28
N LYS A 35 -15.29 5.31 -11.50
CA LYS A 35 -16.72 5.23 -11.86
C LYS A 35 -17.41 6.58 -11.62
N ILE A 36 -17.11 7.25 -10.51
CA ILE A 36 -17.63 8.59 -10.20
C ILE A 36 -17.19 9.60 -11.27
N SER A 37 -15.96 9.51 -11.78
CA SER A 37 -15.45 10.43 -12.82
C SER A 37 -16.28 10.43 -14.11
N LYS A 38 -17.08 9.39 -14.34
CA LYS A 38 -17.97 9.24 -15.50
C LYS A 38 -19.42 9.68 -15.22
N ALA A 39 -19.71 10.14 -14.00
CA ALA A 39 -21.04 10.63 -13.66
C ALA A 39 -21.37 11.90 -14.45
N ARG A 40 -22.66 12.06 -14.79
CA ARG A 40 -23.12 13.29 -15.47
C ARG A 40 -22.98 14.49 -14.52
N GLY A 41 -22.54 15.62 -15.06
CA GLY A 41 -22.48 16.89 -14.32
C GLY A 41 -21.13 17.23 -13.70
N ILE A 42 -20.09 16.41 -13.88
CA ILE A 42 -18.72 16.75 -13.47
C ILE A 42 -18.18 17.91 -14.32
N LYS A 43 -17.65 18.93 -13.65
CA LYS A 43 -16.98 20.05 -14.31
C LYS A 43 -15.58 19.63 -14.79
N PRO A 44 -15.03 20.25 -15.85
CA PRO A 44 -13.69 19.92 -16.36
C PRO A 44 -12.58 19.99 -15.30
N ARG A 45 -12.66 20.94 -14.36
CA ARG A 45 -11.68 21.07 -13.26
C ARG A 45 -11.78 19.92 -12.25
N GLU A 46 -13.00 19.50 -11.93
CA GLU A 46 -13.25 18.35 -11.05
C GLU A 46 -12.79 17.06 -11.71
N TYR A 47 -13.05 16.90 -13.02
CA TYR A 47 -12.57 15.75 -13.79
C TYR A 47 -11.05 15.61 -13.70
N ARG A 48 -10.30 16.71 -13.90
CA ARG A 48 -8.83 16.69 -13.78
C ARG A 48 -8.38 16.29 -12.39
N ALA A 49 -8.92 16.92 -11.34
CA ALA A 49 -8.59 16.56 -9.97
C ALA A 49 -8.88 15.07 -9.66
N VAL A 50 -9.94 14.51 -10.24
CA VAL A 50 -10.26 13.09 -10.12
C VAL A 50 -9.30 12.21 -10.92
N GLN A 51 -8.81 12.64 -12.08
CA GLN A 51 -7.75 11.93 -12.80
C GLN A 51 -6.45 11.91 -12.00
N ASP A 52 -6.01 13.05 -11.49
CA ASP A 52 -4.81 13.17 -10.65
C ASP A 52 -4.93 12.24 -9.42
N CYS A 53 -6.11 12.21 -8.78
CA CYS A 53 -6.37 11.32 -7.65
C CYS A 53 -6.31 9.81 -8.02
N ILE A 54 -6.75 9.43 -9.23
CA ILE A 54 -6.63 8.04 -9.71
C ILE A 54 -5.17 7.69 -9.99
N GLU A 55 -4.39 8.64 -10.52
CA GLU A 55 -2.96 8.49 -10.77
C GLU A 55 -2.21 8.28 -9.47
N ASN A 56 -2.43 9.15 -8.47
CA ASN A 56 -1.88 9.01 -7.12
C ASN A 56 -2.19 7.64 -6.50
N MET A 57 -3.44 7.16 -6.59
CA MET A 57 -3.77 5.82 -6.07
C MET A 57 -3.03 4.69 -6.83
N GLY A 58 -2.67 4.92 -8.09
CA GLY A 58 -1.80 4.05 -8.86
C GLY A 58 -0.38 4.02 -8.29
N ASP A 59 0.18 5.19 -8.01
CA ASP A 59 1.49 5.33 -7.37
C ASP A 59 1.51 4.68 -5.97
N SER A 60 0.43 4.82 -5.19
CA SER A 60 0.30 4.13 -3.91
C SER A 60 0.31 2.60 -4.08
N LEU A 61 -0.31 2.07 -5.13
CA LEU A 61 -0.31 0.61 -5.41
C LEU A 61 1.07 0.09 -5.78
N ASP A 62 1.83 0.87 -6.54
CA ASP A 62 3.19 0.52 -6.92
C ASP A 62 4.11 0.54 -5.69
N SER A 63 4.01 1.57 -4.86
CA SER A 63 4.71 1.67 -3.57
C SER A 63 4.38 0.51 -2.63
N LEU A 64 3.10 0.19 -2.43
CA LEU A 64 2.69 -0.98 -1.62
C LEU A 64 3.22 -2.30 -2.19
N SER A 65 3.31 -2.42 -3.53
CA SER A 65 3.88 -3.59 -4.19
C SER A 65 5.38 -3.72 -3.92
N GLN A 66 6.12 -2.61 -3.84
CA GLN A 66 7.52 -2.61 -3.42
C GLN A 66 7.66 -3.07 -1.96
N SER A 67 6.78 -2.62 -1.05
CA SER A 67 6.76 -3.11 0.34
C SER A 67 6.63 -4.63 0.42
N VAL A 68 5.77 -5.23 -0.42
CA VAL A 68 5.62 -6.70 -0.48
C VAL A 68 6.89 -7.39 -0.97
N ARG A 69 7.58 -6.81 -1.97
CA ARG A 69 8.85 -7.36 -2.49
C ARG A 69 9.95 -7.33 -1.42
N GLU A 70 10.10 -6.23 -0.70
CA GLU A 70 11.06 -6.11 0.41
C GLU A 70 10.78 -7.14 1.51
N LEU A 71 9.52 -7.33 1.91
CA LEU A 71 9.15 -8.40 2.87
C LEU A 71 9.41 -9.82 2.34
N GLY A 72 9.35 -10.01 1.03
CA GLY A 72 9.73 -11.25 0.37
C GLY A 72 11.22 -11.56 0.55
N ASN A 73 12.06 -10.54 0.42
CA ASN A 73 13.52 -10.63 0.53
C ASN A 73 14.01 -10.91 1.97
N ILE A 74 13.19 -10.60 2.99
CA ILE A 74 13.52 -10.87 4.41
C ILE A 74 13.71 -12.36 4.75
N GLY A 75 13.27 -13.31 3.89
CA GLY A 75 13.12 -14.74 4.20
C GLY A 75 14.14 -15.39 5.16
N HIS A 76 15.45 -15.17 4.96
CA HIS A 76 16.53 -15.62 5.87
C HIS A 76 17.44 -14.47 6.34
N ALA A 77 17.05 -13.22 6.06
CA ALA A 77 17.82 -12.04 6.42
C ALA A 77 17.90 -11.91 7.96
N VAL A 78 19.08 -11.60 8.46
CA VAL A 78 19.37 -11.42 9.90
C VAL A 78 20.26 -10.19 10.10
N GLY A 79 20.24 -9.63 11.30
CA GLY A 79 21.08 -8.48 11.63
C GLY A 79 20.79 -7.26 10.76
N GLU A 80 21.83 -6.63 10.21
CA GLU A 80 21.72 -5.40 9.41
C GLU A 80 20.89 -5.59 8.13
N ASP A 81 20.96 -6.76 7.49
CA ASP A 81 20.21 -7.06 6.26
C ASP A 81 18.70 -7.09 6.51
N PHE A 82 18.28 -7.66 7.65
CA PHE A 82 16.89 -7.61 8.09
C PHE A 82 16.43 -6.16 8.32
N VAL A 83 17.25 -5.36 8.99
CA VAL A 83 16.94 -3.95 9.30
C VAL A 83 16.85 -3.12 8.03
N TRP A 84 17.74 -3.35 7.07
CA TRP A 84 17.73 -2.70 5.76
C TRP A 84 16.42 -2.94 5.01
N HIS A 85 16.04 -4.21 4.84
CA HIS A 85 14.78 -4.55 4.17
C HIS A 85 13.57 -4.00 4.90
N MET A 86 13.52 -4.07 6.23
CA MET A 86 12.40 -3.50 7.00
C MET A 86 12.31 -1.97 6.85
N THR A 87 13.43 -1.27 6.78
CA THR A 87 13.47 0.19 6.57
C THR A 87 12.95 0.56 5.18
N ASN A 88 13.27 -0.25 4.16
CA ASN A 88 12.69 -0.09 2.82
C ASN A 88 11.19 -0.33 2.82
N VAL A 89 10.69 -1.37 3.51
CA VAL A 89 9.25 -1.60 3.69
C VAL A 89 8.57 -0.35 4.24
N GLN A 90 9.10 0.23 5.32
CA GLN A 90 8.55 1.44 5.94
C GLN A 90 8.57 2.65 5.00
N THR A 91 9.65 2.83 4.24
CA THR A 91 9.76 3.90 3.24
C THR A 91 8.65 3.78 2.21
N TRP A 92 8.48 2.60 1.62
CA TRP A 92 7.47 2.37 0.59
C TRP A 92 6.03 2.49 1.11
N VAL A 93 5.76 2.02 2.33
CA VAL A 93 4.46 2.23 2.96
C VAL A 93 4.20 3.71 3.22
N SER A 94 5.21 4.48 3.63
CA SER A 94 5.08 5.91 3.88
C SER A 94 4.79 6.68 2.59
N ALA A 95 5.47 6.34 1.49
CA ALA A 95 5.18 6.90 0.16
C ALA A 95 3.72 6.63 -0.26
N ALA A 96 3.27 5.38 -0.11
CA ALA A 96 1.90 5.00 -0.44
C ALA A 96 0.82 5.71 0.40
N LEU A 97 1.16 6.26 1.57
CA LEU A 97 0.25 7.04 2.41
C LEU A 97 0.18 8.52 2.00
N THR A 98 1.20 9.03 1.32
CA THR A 98 1.28 10.43 0.90
C THR A 98 0.80 10.66 -0.53
N ASP A 99 0.80 9.61 -1.35
CA ASP A 99 0.20 9.62 -2.69
C ASP A 99 -1.34 9.68 -2.57
#